data_AF-A0A0C9YV53-F1
#
_entry.id   AF-A0A0C9YV53-F1
#
_cell.length_a   1.000
_cell.length_b   1.000
_cell.length_c   1.000
_cell.angle_alpha   90.00
_cell.angle_beta   90.00
_cell.angle_gamma   90.00
#
_symmetry.space_group_name_H-M   'P 1'
#
loop_
_entity.id
_entity.type
_entity.pdbx_description
1 polymer ?
#
loop_
_entity_poly.entity_id
_entity_poly.type
_entity_poly.pdbx_seq_one_letter_code
_entity_poly.pdbx_strand_id
1 'polypeptide(L)'
;LDGLALQTGLYVCLFATCGHVYDSSQPFWYRMDNVMDFWEDVMNVGPDELVCKLEQWACRQGKSKLSHMHTGVVAKKKIQINFINFEVAIKEKYSINLCDWPEGVPFQSPHAITSAEHLWTLCDALKAGTCQWAYMSRQQHLEYQD
;
A
#
# COMPACT_ATOMS: atom_id res chain seq x y z
N LEU A 1 -12.76 -2.74 29.22
CA LEU A 1 -12.73 -4.20 28.93
C LEU A 1 -11.59 -4.90 29.69
N ASP A 2 -10.72 -4.13 30.34
CA ASP A 2 -9.52 -4.62 31.05
C ASP A 2 -9.86 -5.43 32.31
N GLY A 3 -11.03 -5.20 32.92
CA GLY A 3 -11.56 -6.05 33.99
C GLY A 3 -12.05 -7.42 33.54
N LEU A 4 -12.29 -7.63 32.23
CA LEU A 4 -12.84 -8.88 31.70
C LEU A 4 -11.76 -9.98 31.64
N ALA A 5 -10.53 -9.63 31.26
CA ALA A 5 -9.40 -10.55 31.21
C ALA A 5 -9.11 -11.17 32.59
N LEU A 6 -9.13 -10.34 33.64
CA LEU A 6 -8.93 -10.76 35.03
C LEU A 6 -10.00 -11.73 35.55
N GLN A 7 -11.24 -11.63 35.06
CA GLN A 7 -12.36 -12.44 35.55
C GLN A 7 -12.58 -13.73 34.75
N THR A 8 -12.20 -13.74 33.47
CA THR A 8 -12.55 -14.84 32.55
C THR A 8 -11.34 -15.59 32.01
N GLY A 9 -10.12 -15.04 32.17
CA GLY A 9 -8.91 -15.57 31.54
C GLY A 9 -8.94 -15.45 30.01
N LEU A 10 -9.86 -14.66 29.43
CA LEU A 10 -9.97 -14.49 27.99
C LEU A 10 -8.87 -13.57 27.46
N TYR A 11 -8.34 -13.97 26.30
CA TYR A 11 -7.42 -13.19 25.48
C TYR A 11 -8.15 -12.86 24.18
N VAL A 12 -8.39 -11.58 23.91
CA VAL A 12 -9.20 -11.14 22.77
C VAL A 12 -8.44 -10.14 21.92
N CYS A 13 -8.47 -10.35 20.61
CA CYS A 13 -8.06 -9.40 19.60
C CYS A 13 -9.08 -9.44 18.44
N LEU A 14 -9.49 -8.27 17.99
CA LEU A 14 -10.43 -8.07 16.90
C LEU A 14 -9.76 -7.19 15.85
N PHE A 15 -9.76 -7.65 14.60
CA PHE A 15 -9.39 -6.85 13.44
C PHE A 15 -10.62 -6.66 12.57
N ALA A 16 -10.90 -5.42 12.21
CA ALA A 16 -11.98 -5.05 11.31
C ALA A 16 -11.37 -4.25 10.15
N THR A 17 -11.59 -4.75 8.93
CA THR A 17 -11.09 -4.15 7.69
C THR A 17 -12.22 -4.04 6.69
N CYS A 18 -12.20 -2.99 5.88
CA CYS A 18 -13.18 -2.80 4.82
C CYS A 18 -12.90 -3.77 3.66
N GLY A 19 -13.93 -4.53 3.27
CA GLY A 19 -13.86 -5.42 2.09
C GLY A 19 -14.23 -4.73 0.78
N HIS A 20 -14.64 -3.47 0.82
CA HIS A 20 -15.28 -2.78 -0.30
C HIS A 20 -14.78 -1.34 -0.45
N VAL A 21 -14.50 -0.93 -1.70
CA VAL A 21 -13.80 0.33 -2.05
C VAL A 21 -14.60 1.59 -1.74
N TYR A 22 -15.93 1.49 -1.67
CA TYR A 22 -16.79 2.63 -1.36
C TYR A 22 -17.04 2.81 0.14
N ASP A 23 -16.47 1.94 0.97
CA ASP A 23 -16.52 2.09 2.42
C ASP A 23 -15.33 2.94 2.87
N SER A 24 -15.63 4.16 3.31
CA SER A 24 -14.63 5.12 3.80
C SER A 24 -14.32 4.95 5.29
N SER A 25 -14.88 3.93 5.94
CA SER A 25 -14.52 3.62 7.32
C SER A 25 -13.07 3.15 7.39
N GLN A 26 -12.36 3.62 8.42
CA GLN A 26 -10.95 3.26 8.59
C GLN A 26 -10.86 1.84 9.15
N PRO A 27 -9.91 1.01 8.65
CA PRO A 27 -9.61 -0.25 9.29
C PRO A 27 -9.20 0.02 10.73
N PHE A 28 -9.69 -0.80 11.64
CA PHE A 28 -9.38 -0.65 13.05
C PHE A 28 -9.19 -2.01 13.69
N TRP A 29 -8.49 -1.98 14.82
CA TRP A 29 -8.32 -3.15 15.64
C TRP A 29 -8.59 -2.79 17.09
N TYR A 30 -9.04 -3.78 17.82
CA TYR A 30 -9.27 -3.71 19.25
C TYR A 30 -8.56 -4.89 19.90
N ARG A 31 -7.85 -4.64 21.00
CA ARG A 31 -7.22 -5.72 21.78
C ARG A 31 -7.37 -5.46 23.26
N MET A 32 -7.30 -6.54 24.04
CA MET A 32 -7.06 -6.46 25.47
C MET A 32 -5.58 -6.27 25.77
N ASP A 33 -5.27 -5.60 26.87
CA ASP A 33 -3.89 -5.27 27.26
C ASP A 33 -2.97 -6.50 27.36
N ASN A 34 -3.51 -7.63 27.83
CA ASN A 34 -2.79 -8.90 27.95
C ASN A 34 -2.42 -9.57 26.60
N VAL A 35 -2.83 -8.99 25.46
CA VAL A 35 -2.52 -9.49 24.11
C VAL A 35 -1.45 -8.62 23.43
N MET A 36 -1.03 -7.50 24.03
CA MET A 36 0.04 -6.63 23.53
C MET A 36 1.33 -7.41 23.25
N ASP A 37 1.84 -8.06 24.30
CA ASP A 37 3.12 -8.76 24.30
C ASP A 37 3.13 -9.91 23.29
N PHE A 38 2.00 -10.59 23.07
CA PHE A 38 1.91 -11.65 22.07
C PHE A 38 2.24 -11.16 20.65
N TRP A 39 1.78 -9.97 20.27
CA TRP A 39 1.99 -9.46 18.91
C TRP A 39 3.43 -9.01 18.68
N GLU A 40 4.04 -8.37 19.67
CA GLU A 40 5.41 -7.86 19.57
C GLU A 40 6.44 -8.99 19.81
N ASP A 41 6.24 -9.83 20.83
CA ASP A 41 7.22 -10.83 21.24
C ASP A 41 7.12 -12.15 20.48
N VAL A 42 5.92 -12.59 20.12
CA VAL A 42 5.70 -13.89 19.46
C VAL A 42 5.58 -13.73 17.95
N MET A 43 4.74 -12.79 17.51
CA MET A 43 4.47 -12.59 16.08
C MET A 43 5.47 -11.66 15.41
N ASN A 44 6.19 -10.82 16.18
CA ASN A 44 7.14 -9.81 15.68
C ASN A 44 6.53 -8.90 14.59
N VAL A 45 5.24 -8.56 14.75
CA VAL A 45 4.47 -7.72 13.82
C VAL A 45 3.58 -6.79 14.62
N GLY A 46 3.65 -5.49 14.32
CA GLY A 46 2.77 -4.50 14.94
C GLY A 46 1.31 -4.70 14.49
N PRO A 47 0.31 -4.46 15.36
CA PRO A 47 -1.11 -4.63 15.00
C PRO A 47 -1.54 -3.78 13.81
N ASP A 48 -1.00 -2.56 13.68
CA ASP A 48 -1.27 -1.66 12.55
C ASP A 48 -0.73 -2.23 11.23
N GLU A 49 0.42 -2.92 11.29
CA GLU A 49 0.95 -3.61 10.12
C GLU A 49 0.04 -4.80 9.75
N LEU A 50 -0.46 -5.54 10.74
CA LEU A 50 -1.35 -6.67 10.51
C LEU A 50 -2.69 -6.23 9.91
N VAL A 51 -3.31 -5.16 10.44
CA VAL A 51 -4.59 -4.67 9.92
C VAL A 51 -4.47 -4.21 8.46
N CYS A 52 -3.35 -3.57 8.11
CA CYS A 52 -3.04 -3.20 6.73
C CYS A 52 -2.88 -4.42 5.81
N LYS A 53 -2.19 -5.48 6.28
CA LYS A 53 -2.02 -6.72 5.49
C LYS A 53 -3.34 -7.46 5.33
N LEU A 54 -4.16 -7.50 6.38
CA LEU A 54 -5.49 -8.12 6.33
C LEU A 54 -6.40 -7.38 5.35
N GLU A 55 -6.39 -6.06 5.35
CA GLU A 55 -7.14 -5.24 4.40
C GLU A 55 -6.67 -5.48 2.96
N GLN A 56 -5.34 -5.49 2.73
CA GLN A 56 -4.79 -5.83 1.41
C GLN A 56 -5.21 -7.23 0.94
N TRP A 57 -5.25 -8.21 1.84
CA TRP A 57 -5.73 -9.54 1.51
C TRP A 57 -7.24 -9.54 1.21
N ALA A 58 -8.07 -8.91 2.05
CA ALA A 58 -9.52 -8.82 1.87
C ALA A 58 -9.89 -8.13 0.55
N CYS A 59 -9.21 -7.02 0.21
CA CYS A 59 -9.36 -6.32 -1.06
C CYS A 59 -8.90 -7.14 -2.27
N ARG A 60 -8.00 -8.11 -2.11
CA ARG A 60 -7.63 -9.06 -3.17
C ARG A 60 -8.67 -10.15 -3.38
N GLN A 61 -9.41 -10.52 -2.32
CA GLN A 61 -10.44 -11.55 -2.40
C GLN A 61 -11.77 -11.01 -2.93
N GLY A 62 -12.10 -9.76 -2.60
CA GLY A 62 -13.16 -9.00 -3.26
C GLY A 62 -12.68 -8.53 -4.63
N LYS A 63 -13.54 -8.55 -5.65
CA LYS A 63 -13.27 -7.93 -6.97
C LYS A 63 -13.23 -6.39 -6.88
N SER A 64 -12.68 -5.82 -5.81
CA SER A 64 -12.78 -4.41 -5.48
C SER A 64 -11.55 -3.65 -5.98
N LYS A 65 -11.81 -2.70 -6.88
CA LYS A 65 -10.80 -1.86 -7.52
C LYS A 65 -10.37 -0.73 -6.57
N LEU A 66 -9.14 -0.79 -6.05
CA LEU A 66 -8.36 0.35 -5.53
C LEU A 66 -8.78 0.93 -4.15
N SER A 67 -8.11 0.49 -3.10
CA SER A 67 -7.58 1.40 -2.08
C SER A 67 -6.20 0.87 -1.70
N HIS A 68 -5.23 1.78 -1.60
CA HIS A 68 -3.78 1.51 -1.49
C HIS A 68 -3.07 1.09 -2.78
N MET A 69 -2.95 2.04 -3.71
CA MET A 69 -1.79 2.15 -4.62
C MET A 69 -0.45 2.37 -3.85
N HIS A 70 -0.17 1.53 -2.85
CA HIS A 70 1.18 1.27 -2.37
C HIS A 70 1.76 0.00 -3.01
N THR A 71 1.00 -0.70 -3.84
CA THR A 71 1.50 -1.89 -4.54
C THR A 71 2.19 -1.49 -5.84
N GLY A 72 3.46 -1.15 -5.71
CA GLY A 72 4.26 -0.76 -6.85
C GLY A 72 5.72 -0.52 -6.55
N VAL A 73 6.36 -1.30 -5.67
CA VAL A 73 7.76 -1.68 -5.88
C VAL A 73 7.97 -3.06 -5.26
N VAL A 74 8.38 -4.01 -6.10
CA VAL A 74 9.08 -5.23 -5.70
C VAL A 74 10.40 -4.80 -5.06
N ALA A 75 10.39 -4.41 -3.80
CA ALA A 75 11.61 -4.20 -3.03
C ALA A 75 11.33 -4.62 -1.60
N LYS A 76 12.22 -5.41 -1.03
CA LYS A 76 12.25 -5.82 0.39
C LYS A 76 12.41 -4.61 1.36
N LYS A 77 12.29 -3.37 0.87
CA LYS A 77 12.33 -2.10 1.59
C LYS A 77 11.12 -1.27 1.18
N LYS A 78 10.44 -0.69 2.16
CA LYS A 78 9.32 0.24 1.96
C LYS A 78 9.86 1.53 1.32
N ILE A 79 9.89 1.59 -0.01
CA ILE A 79 10.28 2.79 -0.75
C ILE A 79 9.05 3.69 -0.84
N GLN A 80 9.12 4.86 -0.21
CA GLN A 80 8.12 5.90 -0.38
C GLN A 80 8.40 6.63 -1.69
N ILE A 81 7.45 6.59 -2.63
CA ILE A 81 7.59 7.26 -3.92
C ILE A 81 7.41 8.76 -3.74
N ASN A 82 8.45 9.52 -4.05
CA ASN A 82 8.37 10.97 -4.15
C ASN A 82 8.05 11.34 -5.61
N PHE A 83 6.77 11.59 -5.89
CA PHE A 83 6.32 11.95 -7.24
C PHE A 83 6.81 13.35 -7.69
N ILE A 84 7.08 14.26 -6.75
CA ILE A 84 7.57 15.62 -7.07
C ILE A 84 9.02 15.56 -7.54
N ASN A 85 9.86 14.81 -6.84
CA ASN A 85 11.27 14.63 -7.17
C ASN A 85 11.54 13.25 -7.76
N PHE A 86 10.64 12.75 -8.61
CA PHE A 86 10.65 11.36 -9.07
C PHE A 86 11.96 10.99 -9.78
N GLU A 87 12.44 11.85 -10.65
CA GLU A 87 13.67 11.65 -11.42
C GLU A 87 14.88 11.38 -10.50
N VAL A 88 15.17 12.28 -9.57
CA VAL A 88 16.35 12.16 -8.69
C VAL A 88 16.12 11.18 -7.53
N ALA A 89 14.98 11.29 -6.85
CA ALA A 89 14.73 10.54 -5.63
C ALA A 89 14.38 9.07 -5.89
N ILE A 90 13.88 8.75 -7.09
CA ILE A 90 13.44 7.40 -7.48
C ILE A 90 14.26 6.84 -8.64
N LYS A 91 14.32 7.50 -9.80
CA LYS A 91 15.03 6.95 -10.96
C LYS A 91 16.53 6.88 -10.73
N GLU A 92 17.19 7.97 -10.36
CA GLU A 92 18.65 7.95 -10.13
C GLU A 92 19.02 7.12 -8.90
N LYS A 93 18.32 7.32 -7.79
CA LYS A 93 18.68 6.69 -6.51
C LYS A 93 18.44 5.19 -6.47
N TYR A 94 17.36 4.72 -7.09
CA TYR A 94 16.95 3.32 -7.00
C TYR A 94 16.95 2.61 -8.37
N SER A 95 17.23 3.32 -9.47
CA SER A 95 17.15 2.80 -10.83
C SER A 95 15.76 2.20 -11.12
N ILE A 96 14.71 2.84 -10.58
CA ILE A 96 13.31 2.44 -10.75
C ILE A 96 12.61 3.49 -11.59
N ASN A 97 11.98 3.07 -12.67
CA ASN A 97 11.14 3.90 -13.52
C ASN A 97 9.68 3.43 -13.46
N LEU A 98 8.77 4.33 -13.81
CA LEU A 98 7.38 4.03 -14.07
C LEU A 98 7.13 4.20 -15.57
N CYS A 99 7.06 3.07 -16.27
CA CYS A 99 6.91 3.04 -17.72
C CYS A 99 5.44 3.19 -18.13
N ASP A 100 5.24 3.78 -19.31
CA ASP A 100 3.96 3.80 -20.01
C ASP A 100 2.83 4.43 -19.18
N TRP A 101 3.15 5.55 -18.51
CA TRP A 101 2.17 6.33 -17.76
C TRP A 101 1.04 6.80 -18.70
N PRO A 102 -0.24 6.70 -18.30
CA PRO A 102 -1.35 6.98 -19.20
C PRO A 102 -1.36 8.43 -19.68
N GLU A 103 -1.60 8.62 -20.97
CA GLU A 103 -1.72 9.94 -21.57
C GLU A 103 -2.93 10.70 -20.99
N GLY A 104 -2.77 12.01 -20.76
CA GLY A 104 -3.80 12.87 -20.17
C GLY A 104 -3.94 12.76 -18.65
N VAL A 105 -3.35 11.74 -18.01
CA VAL A 105 -3.34 11.63 -16.54
C VAL A 105 -2.15 12.44 -15.99
N PRO A 106 -2.37 13.40 -15.07
CA PRO A 106 -1.28 14.15 -14.47
C PRO A 106 -0.34 13.22 -13.69
N PHE A 107 0.96 13.34 -13.95
CA PHE A 107 1.98 12.55 -13.24
C PHE A 107 2.17 13.08 -11.82
N GLN A 108 1.45 12.50 -10.87
CA GLN A 108 1.48 12.89 -9.47
C GLN A 108 1.06 11.72 -8.57
N SER A 109 1.19 11.92 -7.26
CA SER A 109 0.69 10.95 -6.28
C SER A 109 -0.80 10.68 -6.53
N PRO A 110 -1.26 9.41 -6.50
CA PRO A 110 -2.68 9.08 -6.62
C PRO A 110 -3.56 9.87 -5.66
N HIS A 111 -3.04 10.22 -4.47
CA HIS A 111 -3.77 11.04 -3.49
C HIS A 111 -3.99 12.50 -3.93
N ALA A 112 -3.13 13.02 -4.80
CA ALA A 112 -3.25 14.37 -5.36
C ALA A 112 -4.15 14.42 -6.60
N ILE A 113 -4.51 13.27 -7.18
CA ILE A 113 -5.42 13.20 -8.33
C ILE A 113 -6.86 13.36 -7.81
N THR A 114 -7.46 14.51 -8.10
CA THR A 114 -8.83 14.83 -7.70
C THR A 114 -9.89 14.39 -8.72
N SER A 115 -9.50 14.14 -9.97
CA SER A 115 -10.39 13.64 -11.02
C SER A 115 -10.58 12.13 -10.91
N ALA A 116 -11.84 11.72 -10.73
CA ALA A 116 -12.21 10.31 -10.70
C ALA A 116 -11.89 9.59 -12.02
N GLU A 117 -12.06 10.26 -13.16
CA GLU A 117 -11.74 9.72 -14.48
C GLU A 117 -10.24 9.41 -14.59
N HIS A 118 -9.38 10.35 -14.20
CA HIS A 118 -7.93 10.15 -14.23
C HIS A 118 -7.49 9.02 -13.29
N LEU A 119 -8.12 8.90 -12.12
CA LEU A 119 -7.87 7.80 -11.18
C LEU A 119 -8.26 6.44 -11.79
N TRP A 120 -9.40 6.36 -12.47
CA TRP A 120 -9.84 5.13 -13.12
C TRP A 120 -8.91 4.73 -14.26
N THR A 121 -8.52 5.68 -15.11
CA THR A 121 -7.57 5.44 -16.22
C THR A 121 -6.23 4.93 -15.71
N LEU A 122 -5.66 5.57 -14.68
CA LEU A 122 -4.42 5.11 -14.06
C LEU A 122 -4.55 3.71 -13.45
N CYS A 123 -5.64 3.47 -12.72
CA CYS A 123 -5.95 2.19 -12.13
C CYS A 123 -6.02 1.07 -13.18
N ASP A 124 -6.74 1.30 -14.27
CA ASP A 124 -6.95 0.29 -15.30
C ASP A 124 -5.65 0.02 -16.07
N ALA A 125 -4.83 1.04 -16.33
CA ALA A 125 -3.51 0.86 -16.93
C ALA A 125 -2.56 0.02 -16.05
N LEU A 126 -2.53 0.27 -14.74
CA LEU A 126 -1.74 -0.52 -13.80
C LEU A 126 -2.21 -1.97 -13.70
N LYS A 127 -3.53 -2.20 -13.78
CA LYS A 127 -4.09 -3.56 -13.77
C LYS A 127 -3.85 -4.31 -15.05
N ALA A 128 -3.93 -3.62 -16.19
CA ALA A 128 -3.62 -4.18 -17.49
C ALA A 128 -2.11 -4.44 -17.67
N GLY A 129 -1.26 -3.90 -16.77
CA GLY A 129 0.19 -3.93 -16.91
C GLY A 129 0.72 -3.01 -18.01
N THR A 130 -0.15 -2.15 -18.57
CA THR A 130 0.23 -1.15 -19.57
C THR A 130 0.85 0.08 -18.95
N CYS A 131 0.80 0.23 -17.61
CA CYS A 131 1.63 1.15 -16.84
C CYS A 131 2.27 0.30 -15.73
N GLN A 132 3.59 0.33 -15.62
CA GLN A 132 4.28 -0.59 -14.70
C GLN A 132 5.60 -0.06 -14.16
N TRP A 133 5.90 -0.48 -12.94
CA TRP A 133 7.18 -0.23 -12.28
C TRP A 133 8.24 -1.19 -12.84
N ALA A 134 9.30 -0.64 -13.39
CA ALA A 134 10.40 -1.40 -13.97
C ALA A 134 11.74 -0.91 -13.44
N TYR A 135 12.66 -1.84 -13.23
CA TYR A 135 14.06 -1.49 -13.05
C TYR A 135 14.63 -1.00 -14.38
N MET A 136 15.33 0.13 -14.34
CA MET A 136 16.07 0.63 -15.48
C MET A 136 17.21 -0.33 -15.78
N SER A 137 17.37 -0.69 -17.06
CA SER A 137 18.58 -1.38 -17.51
C SER A 137 19.79 -0.45 -17.40
N ARG A 138 21.00 -1.04 -17.41
CA ARG A 138 22.24 -0.24 -17.43
C ARG A 138 22.29 0.73 -18.61
N GLN A 139 21.72 0.36 -19.74
CA GLN A 139 21.68 1.20 -20.93
C GLN A 139 20.69 2.36 -20.76
N GLN A 140 19.50 2.12 -20.22
CA GLN A 140 18.52 3.17 -19.93
C GLN A 140 19.04 4.16 -18.87
N HIS A 141 19.85 3.68 -17.93
CA HIS A 141 20.48 4.54 -16.93
C HIS A 141 21.59 5.42 -17.53
N LEU A 142 22.33 4.91 -18.53
CA LEU A 142 23.36 5.69 -19.24
C LEU A 142 22.72 6.73 -20.16
N GLU A 143 21.70 6.34 -20.95
CA GLU A 143 20.94 7.26 -21.82
C GLU A 143 20.23 8.39 -21.04
N TYR A 144 19.94 8.17 -19.76
CA TYR A 144 19.36 9.19 -18.88
C TYR A 144 20.42 10.14 -18.29
N GLN A 145 21.69 9.72 -18.20
CA GLN A 145 22.78 10.53 -17.63
C GLN A 145 23.56 11.36 -18.67
N ASP A 146 23.36 11.09 -19.97
CA ASP A 146 23.90 11.88 -21.09
C ASP A 146 23.01 13.08 -21.44
#